data_AF-K1VKT1-F1
#
_entry.id   AF-K1VKT1-F1
#
_cell.length_a   1.000
_cell.length_b   1.000
_cell.length_c   1.000
_cell.angle_alpha   90.00
_cell.angle_beta   90.00
_cell.angle_gamma   90.00
#
_symmetry.space_group_name_H-M   'P 1'
#
loop_
_entity.id
_entity.type
_entity.pdbx_description
1 polymer ?
#
loop_
_entity_poly.entity_id
_entity_poly.type
_entity_poly.pdbx_seq_one_letter_code
_entity_poly.pdbx_strand_id
1 'polypeptide(L)'
;MGLDRHQKTPCGFAFVEYYLHSEAVACLRYISGTKLDERIIRCDLDPGYKEGRQFGRGRSGGQVRDEFRQEYDSGRGGWGHQRLEMERRQQEQDRFRQQVQFDTYAAIGGLGQAGADVPTGEAAERSKRARSHEDYDDQDGDEGKRFRSERDDE
;
A
#
# COMPACT_ATOMS: atom_id res chain seq x y z
N MET A 1 18.61 -16.47 -12.96
CA MET A 1 17.33 -15.74 -12.89
C MET A 1 17.13 -15.17 -11.49
N GLY A 2 16.40 -14.07 -11.34
CA GLY A 2 16.04 -13.50 -10.03
C GLY A 2 14.81 -14.17 -9.44
N LEU A 3 14.86 -14.52 -8.15
CA LEU A 3 13.90 -15.34 -7.45
C LEU A 3 13.36 -14.67 -6.19
N ASP A 4 12.13 -14.98 -5.83
CA ASP A 4 11.57 -14.65 -4.52
C ASP A 4 12.36 -15.36 -3.42
N ARG A 5 12.67 -14.65 -2.32
CA ARG A 5 13.46 -15.20 -1.21
C ARG A 5 12.77 -16.38 -0.52
N HIS A 6 11.44 -16.34 -0.37
CA HIS A 6 10.66 -17.32 0.38
C HIS A 6 10.10 -18.41 -0.53
N GLN A 7 9.40 -18.02 -1.59
CA GLN A 7 8.70 -18.94 -2.49
C GLN A 7 9.60 -19.53 -3.57
N LYS A 8 10.80 -18.96 -3.79
CA LYS A 8 11.75 -19.38 -4.82
C LYS A 8 11.18 -19.35 -6.25
N THR A 9 10.13 -18.57 -6.47
CA THR A 9 9.51 -18.33 -7.78
C THR A 9 10.18 -17.14 -8.49
N PRO A 10 10.12 -17.05 -9.82
CA PRO A 10 10.66 -15.89 -10.55
C PRO A 10 10.01 -14.57 -10.08
N CYS A 11 10.81 -13.52 -9.81
CA CYS A 11 10.32 -12.26 -9.26
C CYS A 11 10.66 -11.01 -10.12
N GLY A 12 10.71 -11.18 -11.44
CA GLY A 12 10.69 -10.04 -12.38
C GLY A 12 12.04 -9.35 -12.63
N PHE A 13 13.16 -10.02 -12.34
CA PHE A 13 14.51 -9.60 -12.74
C PHE A 13 15.41 -10.80 -13.05
N ALA A 14 16.55 -10.57 -13.70
CA ALA A 14 17.56 -11.60 -13.97
C ALA A 14 18.97 -11.00 -14.05
N PHE A 15 19.97 -11.85 -13.96
CA PHE A 15 21.35 -11.54 -14.33
C PHE A 15 21.66 -12.23 -15.65
N VAL A 16 22.38 -11.53 -16.53
CA VAL A 16 22.90 -12.04 -17.79
C VAL A 16 24.40 -11.76 -17.80
N GLU A 17 25.20 -12.80 -17.95
CA GLU A 17 26.66 -12.71 -18.00
C GLU A 17 27.11 -12.90 -19.44
N TYR A 18 27.88 -11.93 -19.95
CA TYR A 18 28.50 -11.98 -21.26
C TYR A 18 29.97 -12.36 -21.11
N TYR A 19 30.55 -12.98 -22.14
CA TYR A 19 31.97 -13.30 -22.14
C TYR A 19 32.84 -12.04 -22.21
N LEU A 20 32.42 -11.04 -22.99
CA LEU A 20 33.16 -9.81 -23.17
C LEU A 20 32.43 -8.61 -22.57
N HIS A 21 33.19 -7.70 -21.95
CA HIS A 21 32.63 -6.45 -21.42
C HIS A 21 31.99 -5.58 -22.52
N SER A 22 32.55 -5.59 -23.72
CA SER A 22 32.00 -4.86 -24.87
C SER A 22 30.59 -5.33 -25.25
N GLU A 23 30.30 -6.62 -25.11
CA GLU A 23 28.96 -7.20 -25.37
C GLU A 23 27.96 -6.78 -24.30
N ALA A 24 28.37 -6.75 -23.03
CA ALA A 24 27.54 -6.24 -21.94
C ALA A 24 27.20 -4.75 -22.14
N VAL A 25 28.16 -3.93 -22.59
CA VAL A 25 27.92 -2.53 -22.93
C VAL A 25 27.00 -2.38 -24.15
N ALA A 26 27.13 -3.25 -25.15
CA ALA A 26 26.23 -3.27 -26.30
C ALA A 26 24.78 -3.61 -25.90
N CYS A 27 24.59 -4.52 -24.93
CA CYS A 27 23.28 -4.86 -24.38
C CYS A 27 22.57 -3.63 -23.79
N LEU A 28 23.29 -2.77 -23.05
CA LEU A 28 22.73 -1.51 -22.53
C LEU A 28 22.24 -0.58 -23.64
N ARG A 29 22.95 -0.54 -24.78
CA ARG A 29 22.64 0.38 -25.89
C ARG A 29 21.50 -0.10 -26.76
N TYR A 30 21.45 -1.40 -27.02
CA TYR A 30 20.56 -1.95 -28.05
C TYR A 30 19.41 -2.81 -27.51
N ILE A 31 19.53 -3.35 -26.29
CA ILE A 31 18.51 -4.24 -25.70
C ILE A 31 17.72 -3.50 -24.60
N SER A 32 18.38 -2.66 -23.79
CA SER A 32 17.67 -1.85 -22.79
C SER A 32 16.64 -0.94 -23.48
N GLY A 33 15.41 -0.90 -22.94
CA GLY A 33 14.31 -0.15 -23.53
C GLY A 33 13.53 -0.88 -24.64
N THR A 34 13.97 -2.07 -25.06
CA THR A 34 13.21 -2.92 -25.99
C THR A 34 12.14 -3.73 -25.26
N LYS A 35 11.26 -4.39 -26.03
CA LYS A 35 10.18 -5.23 -25.49
C LYS A 35 10.62 -6.69 -25.35
N LEU A 36 10.28 -7.28 -24.21
CA LEU A 36 10.31 -8.73 -23.95
C LEU A 36 8.96 -9.12 -23.33
N ASP A 37 8.26 -10.08 -23.94
CA ASP A 37 6.89 -10.47 -23.56
C ASP A 37 5.95 -9.26 -23.40
N GLU A 38 5.97 -8.34 -24.37
CA GLU A 38 5.23 -7.07 -24.38
C GLU A 38 5.61 -6.07 -23.29
N ARG A 39 6.68 -6.31 -22.54
CA ARG A 39 7.15 -5.42 -21.47
C ARG A 39 8.44 -4.73 -21.85
N ILE A 40 8.52 -3.43 -21.59
CA ILE A 40 9.78 -2.70 -21.72
C ILE A 40 10.73 -3.15 -20.62
N ILE A 41 11.87 -3.72 -21.00
CA ILE A 41 12.92 -4.15 -20.08
C ILE A 41 13.96 -3.04 -19.87
N ARG A 42 14.57 -3.04 -18.69
CA ARG A 42 15.70 -2.16 -18.36
C ARG A 42 16.89 -3.03 -18.02
N CYS A 43 18.03 -2.72 -18.63
CA CYS A 43 19.30 -3.37 -18.32
C CYS A 43 20.22 -2.39 -17.58
N ASP A 44 21.01 -2.90 -16.64
CA ASP A 44 22.03 -2.16 -15.92
C ASP A 44 23.32 -2.99 -15.84
N LEU A 45 24.47 -2.31 -15.73
CA LEU A 45 25.72 -2.99 -15.41
C LEU A 45 25.75 -3.36 -13.94
N ASP A 46 26.28 -4.53 -13.69
CA ASP A 46 26.35 -5.11 -12.36
C ASP A 46 27.80 -5.54 -12.07
N PRO A 47 28.31 -5.35 -10.82
CA PRO A 47 29.68 -5.71 -10.47
C PRO A 47 29.96 -7.22 -10.50
N GLY A 48 28.95 -8.07 -10.71
CA GLY A 48 29.12 -9.51 -10.90
C GLY A 48 28.24 -10.34 -9.97
N TYR A 49 27.84 -11.52 -10.44
CA TYR A 49 27.00 -12.43 -9.67
C TYR A 49 27.69 -12.90 -8.39
N LYS A 50 26.92 -12.98 -7.30
CA LYS A 50 27.33 -13.62 -6.05
C LYS A 50 26.12 -14.32 -5.46
N GLU A 51 26.37 -15.44 -4.79
CA GLU A 51 25.32 -16.19 -4.11
C GLU A 51 24.56 -15.30 -3.11
N GLY A 52 23.24 -15.45 -3.09
CA GLY A 52 22.31 -14.60 -2.35
C GLY A 52 21.78 -13.40 -3.14
N ARG A 53 22.48 -12.93 -4.19
CA ARG A 53 22.04 -11.78 -5.00
C ARG A 53 20.90 -12.13 -5.96
N GLN A 54 20.68 -13.42 -6.23
CA GLN A 54 19.52 -13.89 -6.98
C GLN A 54 18.20 -13.67 -6.25
N PHE A 55 18.21 -13.47 -4.92
CA PHE A 55 16.97 -13.31 -4.17
C PHE A 55 16.50 -11.87 -4.09
N GLY A 56 15.19 -11.69 -4.21
CA GLY A 56 14.49 -10.46 -3.87
C GLY A 56 14.84 -9.96 -2.46
N ARG A 57 14.83 -8.64 -2.32
CA ARG A 57 15.18 -7.92 -1.09
C ARG A 57 13.97 -7.31 -0.40
N GLY A 58 12.80 -7.49 -0.98
CA GLY A 58 11.57 -7.02 -0.39
C GLY A 58 11.17 -7.82 0.85
N ARG A 59 10.41 -7.19 1.74
CA ARG A 59 9.86 -7.77 2.98
C ARG A 59 9.01 -9.00 2.70
N SER A 60 8.29 -9.01 1.58
CA SER A 60 7.46 -10.12 1.12
C SER A 60 8.25 -11.21 0.38
N GLY A 61 9.56 -11.03 0.19
CA GLY A 61 10.46 -11.94 -0.53
C GLY A 61 10.81 -11.49 -1.94
N GLY A 62 9.92 -10.74 -2.60
CA GLY A 62 10.07 -10.30 -3.98
C GLY A 62 11.00 -9.08 -4.16
N GLN A 63 10.84 -8.37 -5.27
CA GLN A 63 11.57 -7.13 -5.52
C GLN A 63 11.00 -5.99 -4.66
N VAL A 64 11.87 -5.19 -4.05
CA VAL A 64 11.48 -4.02 -3.20
C VAL A 64 10.56 -3.06 -3.94
N ARG A 65 10.79 -2.87 -5.25
CA ARG A 65 9.96 -2.02 -6.12
C ARG A 65 8.49 -2.46 -6.16
N ASP A 66 8.25 -3.77 -6.14
CA ASP A 66 6.90 -4.32 -6.28
C ASP A 66 6.07 -4.22 -4.99
N GLU A 67 6.69 -3.93 -3.83
CA GLU A 67 5.96 -3.73 -2.58
C GLU A 67 5.09 -2.47 -2.57
N PHE A 68 5.64 -1.38 -3.11
CA PHE A 68 5.03 -0.05 -3.10
C PHE A 68 4.27 0.27 -4.40
N ARG A 69 4.15 -0.70 -5.30
CA ARG A 69 3.48 -0.51 -6.60
C ARG A 69 1.99 -0.27 -6.40
N GLN A 70 1.50 0.84 -6.96
CA GLN A 70 0.09 1.23 -6.82
C GLN A 70 -0.76 0.70 -7.96
N GLU A 71 -0.22 0.60 -9.18
CA GLU A 71 -0.96 0.09 -10.34
C GLU A 71 -1.12 -1.44 -10.27
N TYR A 72 -2.17 -1.96 -10.89
CA TYR A 72 -2.35 -3.39 -11.08
C TYR A 72 -1.50 -3.88 -12.27
N ASP A 73 -0.78 -4.99 -12.10
CA ASP A 73 0.03 -5.60 -13.15
C ASP A 73 -0.06 -7.13 -13.02
N SER A 74 -0.79 -7.76 -13.93
CA SER A 74 -1.02 -9.21 -13.94
C SER A 74 0.28 -10.00 -14.11
N GLY A 75 1.24 -9.48 -14.88
CA GLY A 75 2.56 -10.09 -15.08
C GLY A 75 3.48 -10.01 -13.86
N ARG A 76 3.07 -9.28 -12.81
CA ARG A 76 3.80 -9.14 -11.53
C ARG A 76 2.96 -9.54 -10.32
N GLY A 77 1.99 -10.44 -10.51
CA GLY A 77 1.16 -10.97 -9.42
C GLY A 77 0.00 -10.08 -8.97
N GLY A 78 -0.37 -9.05 -9.75
CA GLY A 78 -1.53 -8.20 -9.48
C GLY A 78 -1.16 -6.89 -8.79
N TRP A 79 -1.76 -6.59 -7.63
CA TRP A 79 -1.48 -5.38 -6.85
C TRP A 79 -0.15 -5.48 -6.07
N GLY A 80 0.44 -4.33 -5.73
CA GLY A 80 1.62 -4.28 -4.86
C GLY A 80 1.33 -4.84 -3.46
N HIS A 81 2.34 -5.42 -2.83
CA HIS A 81 2.15 -6.21 -1.60
C HIS A 81 1.59 -5.40 -0.42
N GLN A 82 1.99 -4.12 -0.27
CA GLN A 82 1.49 -3.29 0.83
C GLN A 82 0.01 -2.96 0.69
N ARG A 83 -0.48 -2.79 -0.53
CA ARG A 83 -1.90 -2.56 -0.78
C ARG A 83 -2.71 -3.81 -0.41
N LEU A 84 -2.25 -4.99 -0.82
CA LEU A 84 -2.87 -6.27 -0.46
C LEU A 84 -2.90 -6.49 1.06
N GLU A 85 -1.81 -6.17 1.76
CA GLU A 85 -1.73 -6.30 3.21
C GLU A 85 -2.67 -5.33 3.94
N MET A 86 -2.72 -4.07 3.48
CA MET A 86 -3.63 -3.05 4.02
C MET A 86 -5.10 -3.44 3.83
N GLU A 87 -5.45 -3.91 2.63
CA GLU A 87 -6.81 -4.35 2.31
C GLU A 87 -7.21 -5.57 3.16
N ARG A 88 -6.32 -6.56 3.32
CA ARG A 88 -6.57 -7.72 4.19
C ARG A 88 -6.78 -7.29 5.64
N ARG A 89 -5.95 -6.39 6.15
CA ARG A 89 -6.06 -5.87 7.52
C ARG A 89 -7.35 -5.08 7.73
N GLN A 90 -7.83 -4.37 6.72
CA GLN A 90 -9.10 -3.66 6.78
C GLN A 90 -10.28 -4.64 6.80
N GLN A 91 -10.27 -5.64 5.93
CA GLN A 91 -11.29 -6.70 5.91
C GLN A 91 -11.35 -7.48 7.23
N GLU A 92 -10.21 -7.80 7.83
CA GLU A 92 -10.13 -8.47 9.14
C GLU A 92 -10.75 -7.60 10.26
N GLN A 93 -10.47 -6.29 10.26
CA GLN A 93 -11.06 -5.35 11.22
C GLN A 93 -12.58 -5.21 11.03
N ASP A 94 -13.05 -5.12 9.78
CA ASP A 94 -14.48 -5.02 9.49
C ASP A 94 -15.22 -6.29 9.89
N ARG A 95 -14.65 -7.47 9.63
CA ARG A 95 -15.21 -8.75 10.09
C ARG A 95 -15.25 -8.83 11.61
N PHE A 96 -14.18 -8.43 12.30
CA PHE A 96 -14.15 -8.40 13.75
C PHE A 96 -15.19 -7.44 14.31
N ARG A 97 -15.31 -6.24 13.75
CA ARG A 97 -16.32 -5.25 14.12
C ARG A 97 -17.74 -5.80 13.93
N GLN A 98 -17.99 -6.46 12.81
CA GLN A 98 -19.30 -7.07 12.52
C GLN A 98 -19.61 -8.23 13.48
N GLN A 99 -18.61 -9.04 13.84
CA GLN A 99 -18.77 -10.11 14.82
C GLN A 99 -19.08 -9.55 16.21
N VAL A 100 -18.33 -8.55 16.68
CA VAL A 100 -18.61 -7.86 17.95
C VAL A 100 -20.00 -7.21 17.96
N GLN A 101 -20.42 -6.61 16.84
CA GLN A 101 -21.79 -6.08 16.70
C GLN A 101 -22.85 -7.18 16.79
N PHE A 102 -22.63 -8.33 16.18
CA PHE A 102 -23.53 -9.48 16.27
C PHE A 102 -23.58 -10.05 17.69
N ASP A 103 -22.43 -10.26 18.33
CA ASP A 103 -22.31 -10.81 19.69
C ASP A 103 -22.93 -9.85 20.72
N THR A 104 -22.72 -8.54 20.59
CA THR A 104 -23.38 -7.54 21.44
C THR A 104 -24.89 -7.53 21.24
N TYR A 105 -25.39 -7.60 20.00
CA TYR A 105 -26.83 -7.71 19.73
C TYR A 105 -27.42 -9.01 20.28
N ALA A 106 -26.73 -10.14 20.13
CA ALA A 106 -27.15 -11.44 20.67
C ALA A 106 -27.12 -11.47 22.21
N ALA A 107 -26.09 -10.89 22.83
CA ALA A 107 -25.98 -10.76 24.29
C ALA A 107 -27.03 -9.80 24.88
N ILE A 108 -27.44 -8.77 24.13
CA ILE A 108 -28.47 -7.80 24.54
C ILE A 108 -29.90 -8.32 24.25
N GLY A 109 -30.09 -9.33 23.38
CA GLY A 109 -31.38 -9.57 22.72
C GLY A 109 -31.88 -10.99 22.55
N GLY A 110 -31.41 -11.95 23.36
CA GLY A 110 -32.07 -13.27 23.54
C GLY A 110 -33.27 -13.26 24.50
N LEU A 111 -33.59 -12.11 25.11
CA LEU A 111 -34.85 -11.87 25.81
C LEU A 111 -35.52 -10.65 25.19
N GLY A 112 -36.79 -10.83 24.79
CA GLY A 112 -37.67 -9.69 24.60
C GLY A 112 -37.76 -8.91 25.90
N GLN A 113 -37.11 -7.76 25.95
CA GLN A 113 -37.38 -6.76 26.96
C GLN A 113 -37.48 -5.41 26.26
N ALA A 114 -38.72 -5.02 25.99
CA ALA A 114 -39.08 -3.63 26.04
C ALA A 114 -38.52 -3.03 27.34
N GLY A 115 -37.63 -2.04 27.25
CA GLY A 115 -37.13 -1.30 28.40
C GLY A 115 -35.69 -1.60 28.84
N ALA A 116 -34.73 -1.64 27.91
CA ALA A 116 -33.35 -1.32 28.30
C ALA A 116 -33.31 0.18 28.66
N ASP A 117 -33.41 0.47 29.95
CA ASP A 117 -33.23 1.81 30.50
C ASP A 117 -31.90 2.39 30.02
N VAL A 118 -31.99 3.41 29.18
CA VAL A 118 -30.89 4.36 28.99
C VAL A 118 -30.61 4.93 30.38
N PRO A 119 -29.40 4.82 30.95
CA PRO A 119 -29.09 5.46 32.22
C PRO A 119 -29.26 6.97 32.02
N THR A 120 -30.42 7.48 32.45
CA THR A 120 -30.67 8.90 32.57
C THR A 120 -29.82 9.32 33.75
N GLY A 121 -28.64 9.86 33.46
CA GLY A 121 -27.80 10.51 34.44
C GLY A 121 -28.56 11.69 35.03
N GLU A 122 -29.27 11.45 36.13
CA GLU A 122 -29.68 12.52 37.02
C GLU A 122 -28.47 13.09 37.75
N ALA A 123 -28.43 14.43 37.79
CA ALA A 123 -27.45 15.31 38.42
C ALA A 123 -26.10 15.49 37.71
N ALA A 124 -26.12 16.14 36.55
CA ALA A 124 -25.11 17.17 36.25
C ALA A 124 -25.76 18.41 35.64
N GLU A 125 -25.48 19.55 36.26
CA GLU A 125 -26.15 20.83 36.08
C GLU A 125 -26.27 21.30 34.63
N ARG A 126 -27.45 21.81 34.32
CA ARG A 126 -27.84 22.38 33.04
C ARG A 126 -27.26 23.79 32.88
N SER A 127 -26.03 23.93 32.38
CA SER A 127 -25.59 25.21 31.82
C SER A 127 -26.07 25.34 30.37
N LYS A 128 -27.08 26.19 30.18
CA LYS A 128 -27.69 26.52 28.88
C LYS A 128 -26.66 27.18 27.96
N ARG A 129 -26.37 26.57 26.81
CA ARG A 129 -25.97 27.32 25.60
C ARG A 129 -26.75 26.79 24.41
N ALA A 130 -27.81 27.52 24.08
CA ALA A 130 -28.57 27.32 22.85
C ALA A 130 -27.66 27.56 21.64
N ARG A 131 -27.80 26.74 20.61
CA ARG A 131 -27.47 27.14 19.23
C ARG A 131 -28.64 26.75 18.35
N SER A 132 -29.21 27.78 17.75
CA SER A 132 -30.33 27.79 16.83
C SER A 132 -30.01 27.10 15.52
N HIS A 133 -31.08 26.60 14.91
CA HIS A 133 -31.20 26.22 13.51
C HIS A 133 -31.02 27.44 12.58
N GLU A 134 -30.75 27.18 11.29
CA GLU A 134 -30.66 28.12 10.14
C GLU A 134 -29.25 28.78 9.98
N ASP A 135 -28.60 28.89 8.82
CA ASP A 135 -28.88 28.63 7.40
C ASP A 135 -27.57 28.84 6.59
N TYR A 136 -27.58 28.46 5.30
CA TYR A 136 -26.72 28.85 4.17
C TYR A 136 -25.31 28.26 3.91
N ASP A 137 -25.19 27.83 2.64
CA ASP A 137 -24.03 27.66 1.75
C ASP A 137 -22.72 28.40 2.11
N ASP A 138 -21.58 27.73 1.89
CA ASP A 138 -20.44 28.27 1.11
C ASP A 138 -19.34 27.18 0.88
N GLN A 139 -19.00 26.90 -0.37
CA GLN A 139 -17.62 26.56 -0.80
C GLN A 139 -16.97 27.90 -1.18
N ASP A 140 -15.68 28.16 -1.00
CA ASP A 140 -14.55 27.50 -1.69
C ASP A 140 -13.14 27.87 -1.10
N GLY A 141 -12.06 27.33 -1.70
CA GLY A 141 -10.66 27.81 -1.58
C GLY A 141 -9.81 27.16 -0.47
N ASP A 142 -8.84 26.29 -0.73
CA ASP A 142 -7.51 26.50 -1.32
C ASP A 142 -6.48 27.27 -0.45
N GLU A 143 -5.24 26.75 -0.49
CA GLU A 143 -3.96 27.31 -0.04
C GLU A 143 -3.49 27.14 1.42
N GLY A 144 -2.77 26.03 1.66
CA GLY A 144 -1.85 25.86 2.79
C GLY A 144 -0.42 25.54 2.34
N LYS A 145 0.28 26.59 1.89
CA LYS A 145 1.66 26.61 1.35
C LYS A 145 2.69 25.91 2.27
N ARG A 146 3.38 24.88 1.77
CA ARG A 146 4.66 24.42 2.34
C ARG A 146 5.80 25.22 1.71
N PHE A 147 6.46 25.99 2.55
CA PHE A 147 7.60 26.86 2.26
C PHE A 147 8.75 26.06 1.63
N ARG A 148 9.13 26.40 0.39
CA ARG A 148 10.36 25.96 -0.27
C ARG A 148 11.38 27.09 -0.14
N SER A 149 12.40 26.91 0.67
CA SER A 149 13.56 27.80 0.72
C SER A 149 14.56 27.41 -0.37
N GLU A 150 14.52 28.13 -1.48
CA GLU A 150 15.66 28.46 -2.35
C GLU A 150 15.63 30.01 -2.39
N ARG A 151 16.71 30.77 -2.38
CA ARG A 151 18.04 30.62 -2.99
C ARG A 151 18.88 31.81 -2.48
N ASP A 152 20.19 31.81 -2.69
CA ASP A 152 20.86 32.95 -3.31
C ASP A 152 22.21 32.49 -3.89
N ASP A 153 22.35 32.75 -5.19
CA ASP A 153 23.57 32.65 -5.98
C ASP A 153 24.39 33.95 -5.80
N GLU A 154 25.70 33.82 -5.64
CA GLU A 154 26.71 34.77 -6.15
C GLU A 154 27.97 34.00 -6.58
#